data_AF-A0A2V7PVZ9-F1
#
_entry.id   AF-A0A2V7PVZ9-F1
#
_cell.length_a   1.000
_cell.length_b   1.000
_cell.length_c   1.000
_cell.angle_alpha   90.00
_cell.angle_beta   90.00
_cell.angle_gamma   90.00
#
_symmetry.space_group_name_H-M   'P 1'
#
loop_
_entity.id
_entity.type
_entity.pdbx_description
1 polymer ?
#
loop_
_entity_poly.entity_id
_entity_poly.type
_entity_poly.pdbx_seq_one_letter_code
_entity_poly.pdbx_strand_id
1 'polypeptide(L)' 'DSAADQILLVHTARSRAGCAAGALLAARWIAGRRGMYAFADVLDDMLALEPEKERKVR' A
#
# COMPACT_ATOMS: atom_id res chain seq x y z
N ASP A 1 22.79 -3.47 1.56
CA ASP A 1 23.51 -4.34 2.51
C ASP A 1 24.68 -3.55 3.05
N SER A 2 24.82 -3.45 4.38
CA SER A 2 25.86 -2.62 4.99
C SER A 2 26.73 -3.47 5.91
N ALA A 3 27.97 -3.05 6.12
CA ALA A 3 28.89 -3.77 7.03
C ALA A 3 28.41 -3.77 8.49
N ALA A 4 27.53 -2.83 8.85
CA ALA A 4 26.96 -2.73 10.19
C ALA A 4 25.66 -3.55 10.33
N ASP A 5 24.77 -3.44 9.35
CA ASP A 5 23.40 -3.97 9.44
C ASP A 5 22.86 -4.52 8.12
N GLN A 6 22.00 -5.54 8.25
CA GLN A 6 21.17 -6.11 7.20
C GLN A 6 19.70 -6.11 7.64
N ILE A 7 18.79 -5.73 6.73
CA ILE A 7 17.35 -5.85 6.91
C ILE A 7 16.79 -6.82 5.85
N LEU A 8 15.99 -7.79 6.29
CA LEU A 8 15.28 -8.74 5.43
C LEU A 8 13.76 -8.58 5.62
N LEU A 9 13.05 -8.34 4.52
CA LEU A 9 11.59 -8.28 4.48
C LEU A 9 11.06 -9.53 3.76
N VAL A 10 10.18 -10.28 4.42
CA VAL A 10 9.56 -11.50 3.86
C VAL A 10 8.05 -11.40 3.97
N HIS A 11 7.35 -11.66 2.87
CA HIS A 11 5.91 -11.87 2.86
C HIS A 11 5.59 -13.33 2.52
N THR A 12 4.98 -14.05 3.47
CA THR A 12 4.58 -15.45 3.27
C THR A 12 3.05 -15.57 3.27
N ALA A 13 2.48 -15.85 2.10
CA ALA A 13 1.05 -16.13 1.98
C ALA A 13 0.76 -17.60 2.41
N ARG A 14 0.04 -17.76 3.53
CA ARG A 14 -0.36 -19.09 4.05
C ARG A 14 -1.69 -19.60 3.47
N SER A 15 -2.45 -18.71 2.82
CA SER A 15 -3.72 -19.03 2.17
C SER A 15 -4.07 -17.94 1.15
N ARG A 16 -5.17 -18.15 0.41
CA ARG A 16 -5.69 -17.18 -0.57
C ARG A 16 -6.48 -16.01 0.04
N ALA A 17 -6.73 -16.04 1.35
CA ALA A 17 -7.58 -15.05 2.00
C ALA A 17 -7.04 -13.62 1.88
N GLY A 18 -5.71 -13.44 1.96
CA GLY A 18 -5.07 -12.14 1.81
C GLY A 18 -5.29 -11.53 0.41
N CYS A 19 -5.13 -12.34 -0.64
CA CYS A 19 -5.39 -11.91 -2.01
C CYS A 19 -6.88 -11.55 -2.21
N ALA A 20 -7.80 -12.35 -1.64
CA ALA A 20 -9.24 -12.05 -1.71
C ALA A 20 -9.60 -10.74 -1.00
N ALA A 21 -9.04 -10.50 0.18
CA ALA A 21 -9.20 -9.24 0.90
C ALA A 21 -8.67 -8.04 0.08
N GLY A 22 -7.49 -8.18 -0.54
CA GLY A 22 -6.93 -7.16 -1.43
C GLY A 22 -7.81 -6.88 -2.66
N ALA A 23 -8.38 -7.91 -3.28
CA ALA A 23 -9.30 -7.74 -4.40
C ALA A 23 -10.58 -6.99 -4.01
N LEU A 24 -11.18 -7.32 -2.85
CA LEU A 24 -12.34 -6.59 -2.33
C LEU A 24 -12.00 -5.14 -1.98
N LEU A 25 -10.79 -4.89 -1.49
CA LEU A 25 -10.28 -3.56 -1.20
C LEU A 25 -10.16 -2.73 -2.48
N ALA A 26 -9.52 -3.27 -3.51
CA ALA A 26 -9.38 -2.63 -4.82
C ALA A 26 -10.75 -2.35 -5.46
N ALA A 27 -11.70 -3.29 -5.35
CA ALA A 27 -13.06 -3.12 -5.86
C ALA A 27 -13.81 -1.96 -5.19
N ARG A 28 -13.58 -1.72 -3.88
CA ARG A 28 -14.14 -0.55 -3.19
C ARG A 28 -13.43 0.74 -3.61
N TRP A 29 -12.10 0.70 -3.73
CA TRP A 29 -11.29 1.87 -4.09
C TRP A 29 -11.55 2.39 -5.51
N ILE A 30 -11.79 1.48 -6.47
CA ILE A 30 -11.96 1.84 -7.89
C ILE A 30 -13.34 2.44 -8.21
N ALA A 31 -14.31 2.35 -7.30
CA ALA A 31 -15.67 2.83 -7.54
C ALA A 31 -15.67 4.32 -7.96
N GLY A 32 -16.24 4.60 -9.14
CA GLY A 32 -16.28 5.96 -9.71
C GLY A 32 -15.02 6.41 -10.45
N ARG A 33 -13.92 5.64 -10.41
CA ARG A 33 -12.69 5.92 -11.17
C ARG A 33 -12.79 5.34 -12.58
N ARG A 34 -12.09 5.94 -13.54
CA ARG A 34 -12.09 5.51 -14.96
C ARG A 34 -10.65 5.34 -15.45
N GLY A 35 -10.38 4.19 -16.06
CA GLY A 35 -9.04 3.84 -16.53
C GLY A 35 -8.66 2.44 -16.07
N MET A 36 -7.39 2.09 -16.27
CA MET A 36 -6.79 0.85 -15.79
C MET A 36 -5.80 1.18 -14.69
N TYR A 37 -5.80 0.38 -13.62
CA TYR A 37 -5.00 0.61 -12.43
C TYR A 37 -4.39 -0.70 -11.95
N ALA A 38 -3.17 -0.61 -11.44
CA ALA A 38 -2.51 -1.68 -10.73
C ALA A 38 -2.87 -1.64 -9.24
N PHE A 39 -2.62 -2.74 -8.52
CA PHE A 39 -2.80 -2.75 -7.06
C PHE A 39 -1.85 -1.77 -6.34
N ALA A 40 -0.72 -1.41 -6.97
CA ALA A 40 0.18 -0.37 -6.46
C ALA A 40 -0.53 0.98 -6.31
N ASP A 41 -1.41 1.35 -7.25
CA ASP A 41 -2.16 2.62 -7.18
C ASP A 41 -3.10 2.66 -5.95
N VAL A 42 -3.65 1.50 -5.56
CA VAL A 42 -4.45 1.37 -4.33
C VAL A 42 -3.57 1.60 -3.10
N LEU A 43 -2.37 1.01 -3.09
CA LEU A 43 -1.43 1.14 -1.98
C LEU A 43 -0.89 2.55 -1.86
N ASP A 44 -0.57 3.22 -2.97
CA ASP A 44 -0.05 4.59 -2.97
C ASP A 44 -1.08 5.58 -2.41
N ASP A 45 -2.36 5.47 -2.82
CA ASP A 45 -3.44 6.28 -2.26
C ASP A 45 -3.65 6.00 -0.75
N MET A 46 -3.41 4.77 -0.29
CA MET A 46 -3.54 4.40 1.12
C MET A 46 -2.35 4.82 1.98
N LEU A 47 -1.15 4.76 1.40
CA LEU A 47 0.12 5.05 2.05
C LEU A 47 0.57 6.49 1.88
N ALA A 48 -0.19 7.29 1.12
CA ALA A 48 -0.10 8.74 1.15
C ALA A 48 -0.37 9.23 2.57
N LEU A 49 0.67 9.20 3.41
CA LEU A 49 0.75 9.91 4.67
C LEU A 49 0.38 11.36 4.36
N GLU A 50 -0.57 11.91 5.13
CA GLU A 50 -1.01 13.30 5.05
C GLU A 50 0.15 14.21 4.60
N PRO A 51 -0.03 15.03 3.56
CA PRO A 51 1.01 15.91 3.09
C PRO A 51 1.53 16.74 4.26
N GLU A 52 2.84 16.95 4.30
CA GLU A 52 3.66 17.57 5.35
C GLU A 52 3.27 19.02 5.76
N LYS A 53 2.04 19.46 5.49
CA LYS A 53 1.53 20.82 5.73
C LYS A 53 1.37 21.19 7.19
N GLU A 54 1.44 20.25 8.14
CA GLU A 54 1.34 20.54 9.59
C GLU A 54 2.67 20.42 10.35
N ARG A 55 3.77 19.98 9.72
CA ARG A 55 5.10 19.90 10.37
C ARG A 55 5.85 21.25 10.34
N LYS A 56 5.13 22.37 10.45
CA LYS A 56 5.68 23.72 10.67
C LYS A 56 4.82 24.54 11.62
N VAL A 57 4.27 23.94 12.67
CA VAL A 57 3.79 24.70 13.84
C VAL A 57 4.02 23.89 15.11
N ARG A 58 5.28 23.63 15.48
CA ARG A 58 5.76 23.45 16.87
C ARG A 58 7.24 23.75 16.94
#